data_AF-A0A2G6EL85-F1
#
_entry.id   AF-A0A2G6EL85-F1
#
_cell.length_a   1.000
_cell.length_b   1.000
_cell.length_c   1.000
_cell.angle_alpha   90.00
_cell.angle_beta   90.00
_cell.angle_gamma   90.00
#
_symmetry.space_group_name_H-M   'P 1'
#
loop_
_entity.id
_entity.type
_entity.pdbx_description
1 polymer ?
#
loop_
_entity_poly.entity_id
_entity_poly.type
_entity_poly.pdbx_seq_one_letter_code
_entity_poly.pdbx_strand_id
1 'polypeptide(L)'
;MELIDTRKRSTFVSPAVAKVLDFLQVNDLNNFADGSHAIDGEDFFVNVFGYTTADADNRIWEAHRDYIDVHCLLTGQEIVQYAFLPDCQCGEYQADKDYVPISAAPVRGHAVLAPDFLAVFYPEDGH
;
A
#
# COMPACT_ATOMS: atom_id res chain seq x y z
N MET A 1 6.43 -7.69 -2.43
CA MET A 1 5.00 -7.58 -2.10
C MET A 1 4.51 -8.75 -1.24
N GLU A 2 3.64 -8.48 -0.26
CA GLU A 2 2.84 -9.48 0.47
C GLU A 2 1.33 -9.24 0.29
N LEU A 3 0.53 -10.30 0.29
CA LEU A 3 -0.93 -10.23 0.38
C LEU A 3 -1.41 -11.03 1.60
N ILE A 4 -2.05 -10.35 2.55
CA ILE A 4 -2.39 -10.89 3.87
C ILE A 4 -3.91 -10.97 4.03
N ASP A 5 -4.43 -12.16 4.37
CA ASP A 5 -5.83 -12.37 4.77
C ASP A 5 -5.97 -12.20 6.28
N THR A 6 -6.56 -11.10 6.74
CA THR A 6 -6.61 -10.74 8.17
C THR A 6 -7.57 -11.62 8.98
N ARG A 7 -8.45 -12.39 8.32
CA ARG A 7 -9.35 -13.36 8.99
C ARG A 7 -8.59 -14.59 9.45
N LYS A 8 -7.40 -14.83 8.90
CA LYS A 8 -6.57 -15.98 9.25
C LYS A 8 -5.35 -15.50 10.00
N ARG A 9 -5.04 -16.21 11.09
CA ARG A 9 -3.80 -15.98 11.80
C ARG A 9 -2.65 -16.64 11.04
N SER A 10 -1.89 -15.84 10.30
CA SER A 10 -0.65 -16.32 9.68
C SER A 10 0.35 -16.68 10.78
N THR A 11 1.11 -17.76 10.58
CA THR A 11 2.19 -18.17 11.49
C THR A 11 3.43 -17.29 11.36
N PHE A 12 3.55 -16.55 10.25
CA PHE A 12 4.62 -15.61 10.00
C PHE A 12 4.08 -14.42 9.20
N VAL A 13 4.43 -13.21 9.65
CA VAL A 13 4.20 -11.95 8.93
C VAL A 13 5.44 -11.09 9.10
N SER A 14 5.69 -10.19 8.15
CA SER A 14 6.76 -9.20 8.29
C SER A 14 6.53 -8.27 9.50
N PRO A 15 7.59 -7.63 10.04
CA PRO A 15 7.44 -6.67 11.13
C PRO A 15 6.49 -5.51 10.82
N ALA A 16 6.48 -5.04 9.57
CA ALA A 16 5.56 -4.00 9.12
C ALA A 16 4.10 -4.45 9.21
N VAL A 17 3.80 -5.65 8.68
CA VAL A 17 2.46 -6.25 8.78
C VAL A 17 2.07 -6.50 10.24
N ALA A 18 2.99 -6.98 11.08
CA ALA A 18 2.71 -7.16 12.50
C ALA A 18 2.28 -5.84 13.17
N LYS A 19 3.02 -4.75 12.93
CA LYS A 19 2.70 -3.41 13.47
C LYS A 19 1.31 -2.94 13.01
N VAL A 20 0.97 -3.15 11.74
CA VAL A 20 -0.37 -2.79 11.21
C VAL A 20 -1.48 -3.68 11.79
N LEU A 21 -1.27 -5.00 11.86
CA LEU A 21 -2.27 -5.92 12.43
C LEU A 21 -2.55 -5.61 13.91
N ASP A 22 -1.52 -5.29 14.69
CA ASP A 22 -1.69 -4.90 16.10
C ASP A 22 -2.46 -3.57 16.22
N PHE A 23 -2.20 -2.62 15.32
CA PHE A 23 -2.94 -1.37 15.27
C PHE A 23 -4.43 -1.59 14.92
N LEU A 24 -4.72 -2.41 13.90
CA LEU A 24 -6.09 -2.71 13.46
C LEU A 24 -6.89 -3.56 14.45
N GLN A 25 -6.25 -4.28 15.37
CA GLN A 25 -6.97 -5.03 16.42
C GLN A 25 -7.73 -4.14 17.40
N VAL A 26 -7.26 -2.91 17.61
CA VAL A 26 -7.82 -1.98 18.62
C VAL A 26 -8.32 -0.67 18.02
N ASN A 27 -8.15 -0.47 16.70
CA ASN A 27 -8.63 0.69 15.97
C ASN A 27 -9.47 0.25 14.77
N ASP A 28 -10.71 0.73 14.70
CA ASP A 28 -11.56 0.57 13.53
C ASP A 28 -11.42 1.81 12.64
N LEU A 29 -10.72 1.63 11.50
CA LEU A 29 -10.46 2.68 10.52
C LEU A 29 -11.74 3.28 9.91
N ASN A 30 -12.89 2.61 9.98
CA ASN A 30 -14.16 3.21 9.53
C ASN A 30 -14.59 4.41 10.38
N ASN A 31 -14.01 4.59 11.56
CA ASN A 31 -14.27 5.74 12.44
C ASN A 31 -13.31 6.91 12.22
N PHE A 32 -12.32 6.76 11.34
CA PHE A 32 -11.37 7.81 11.01
C PHE A 32 -11.99 8.71 9.93
N ALA A 33 -11.81 10.03 10.08
CA ALA A 33 -12.21 10.98 9.04
C ALA A 33 -11.24 10.92 7.85
N ASP A 34 -11.68 11.34 6.67
CA ASP A 34 -10.78 11.49 5.53
C ASP A 34 -9.61 12.43 5.86
N GLY A 35 -8.39 12.02 5.52
CA GLY A 35 -7.16 12.76 5.78
C GLY A 35 -6.02 11.88 6.31
N SER A 36 -4.95 12.55 6.75
CA SER A 36 -3.76 11.91 7.32
C SER A 36 -3.83 11.90 8.84
N HIS A 37 -3.53 10.76 9.45
CA HIS A 37 -3.56 10.55 10.90
C HIS A 37 -2.23 9.95 11.35
N ALA A 38 -1.46 10.72 12.11
CA ALA A 38 -0.23 10.23 12.74
C ALA A 38 -0.56 9.24 13.86
N ILE A 39 0.07 8.06 13.84
CA ILE A 39 -0.09 7.02 14.87
C ILE A 39 1.16 6.98 15.77
N ASP A 40 2.34 7.14 15.18
CA ASP A 40 3.65 7.12 15.85
C ASP A 40 4.57 8.15 15.18
N GLY A 41 4.28 9.43 15.42
CA GLY A 41 5.01 10.54 14.78
C GLY A 41 4.96 10.46 13.26
N GLU A 42 6.13 10.56 12.63
CA GLU A 42 6.30 10.44 11.17
C GLU A 42 6.62 9.00 10.74
N ASP A 43 6.90 8.08 11.68
CA ASP A 43 7.33 6.70 11.37
C ASP A 43 6.16 5.75 11.08
N PHE A 44 4.95 6.10 11.56
CA PHE A 44 3.73 5.34 11.27
C PHE A 44 2.52 6.24 11.29
N PHE A 45 1.86 6.35 10.15
CA PHE A 45 0.65 7.13 9.95
C PHE A 45 -0.26 6.40 8.96
N VAL A 46 -1.52 6.82 8.89
CA VAL A 46 -2.50 6.29 7.94
C VAL A 46 -3.16 7.43 7.18
N ASN A 47 -3.29 7.25 5.87
CA ASN A 47 -4.06 8.13 5.01
C ASN A 47 -5.40 7.47 4.70
N VAL A 48 -6.49 8.08 5.13
CA VAL A 48 -7.87 7.60 4.88
C VAL A 48 -8.49 8.45 3.80
N PHE A 49 -8.93 7.83 2.71
CA PHE A 49 -9.56 8.52 1.59
C PHE A 49 -10.40 7.54 0.76
N GLY A 50 -11.33 8.08 -0.02
CA GLY A 50 -12.19 7.34 -0.93
C GLY A 50 -12.13 7.87 -2.35
N TYR A 51 -12.23 6.98 -3.33
CA TYR A 51 -12.24 7.34 -4.75
C TYR A 51 -12.92 6.25 -5.58
N THR A 52 -13.28 6.59 -6.83
CA THR A 52 -13.73 5.59 -7.82
C THR A 52 -12.52 5.04 -8.56
N THR A 53 -12.41 3.72 -8.63
CA THR A 53 -11.35 3.04 -9.39
C THR A 53 -11.44 3.37 -10.89
N ALA A 54 -10.32 3.17 -11.59
CA ALA A 54 -10.24 3.39 -13.03
C ALA A 54 -9.41 2.28 -13.68
N ASP A 55 -9.47 2.18 -15.00
CA ASP A 55 -8.59 1.27 -15.74
C ASP A 55 -7.12 1.60 -15.48
N ALA A 56 -6.27 0.56 -15.48
CA ALA A 56 -4.85 0.69 -15.17
C ALA A 56 -4.13 1.73 -16.06
N ASP A 57 -4.51 1.82 -17.34
CA ASP A 57 -3.93 2.79 -18.29
C ASP A 57 -4.23 4.26 -17.93
N ASN A 58 -5.20 4.50 -17.03
CA ASN A 58 -5.56 5.83 -16.52
C ASN A 58 -4.99 6.09 -15.11
N ARG A 59 -4.09 5.22 -14.63
CA ARG A 59 -3.40 5.37 -13.35
C ARG A 59 -1.90 5.55 -13.59
N ILE A 60 -1.24 6.10 -12.58
CA ILE A 60 0.21 6.28 -12.57
C ILE A 60 0.84 5.12 -11.82
N TRP A 61 2.09 4.82 -12.15
CA TRP A 61 2.92 3.91 -11.36
C TRP A 61 3.80 4.71 -10.42
N GLU A 62 3.94 4.22 -9.19
CA GLU A 62 4.81 4.81 -8.19
C GLU A 62 5.55 3.77 -7.35
N ALA A 63 6.53 4.24 -6.60
CA ALA A 63 7.19 3.49 -5.55
C ALA A 63 7.74 4.45 -4.50
N HIS A 64 8.04 3.89 -3.33
CA HIS A 64 8.58 4.59 -2.17
C HIS A 64 9.97 4.04 -1.83
N ARG A 65 10.78 4.77 -1.07
CA ARG A 65 12.11 4.34 -0.61
C ARG A 65 12.21 4.27 0.91
N ASP A 66 11.61 5.24 1.58
CA ASP A 66 11.73 5.40 3.02
C ASP A 66 10.58 4.70 3.76
N TYR A 67 9.40 4.61 3.14
CA TYR A 67 8.21 3.95 3.69
C TYR A 67 7.84 2.65 2.99
N ILE A 68 7.17 1.78 3.76
CA ILE A 68 6.48 0.57 3.27
C ILE A 68 5.00 0.92 3.24
N ASP A 69 4.37 0.71 2.09
CA ASP A 69 2.92 0.89 1.97
C ASP A 69 2.16 -0.36 2.36
N VAL A 70 1.10 -0.15 3.16
CA VAL A 70 0.15 -1.19 3.54
C VAL A 70 -1.25 -0.73 3.18
N HIS A 71 -1.74 -1.19 2.04
CA HIS A 71 -3.07 -0.85 1.54
C HIS A 71 -4.11 -1.70 2.28
N CYS A 72 -5.04 -1.02 2.95
CA CYS A 72 -6.17 -1.62 3.65
C CYS A 72 -7.47 -1.12 3.04
N LEU A 73 -8.23 -2.02 2.39
CA LEU A 73 -9.50 -1.63 1.78
C LEU A 73 -10.63 -1.68 2.81
N LEU A 74 -11.26 -0.53 3.09
CA LEU A 74 -12.37 -0.46 4.05
C LEU A 74 -13.70 -0.90 3.43
N THR A 75 -13.98 -0.44 2.19
CA THR A 75 -15.20 -0.77 1.46
C THR A 75 -14.93 -0.89 -0.03
N GLY A 76 -15.76 -1.66 -0.75
CA GLY A 76 -15.63 -1.84 -2.20
C GLY A 76 -14.62 -2.93 -2.60
N GLN A 77 -14.01 -2.75 -3.76
CA GLN A 77 -12.97 -3.63 -4.31
C GLN A 77 -11.97 -2.80 -5.13
N GLU A 78 -10.71 -3.20 -5.12
CA GLU A 78 -9.62 -2.56 -5.87
C GLU A 78 -8.69 -3.62 -6.46
N ILE A 79 -8.12 -3.34 -7.64
CA ILE A 79 -7.02 -4.12 -8.19
C ILE A 79 -5.80 -3.22 -8.23
N VAL A 80 -4.73 -3.62 -7.54
CA VAL A 80 -3.44 -2.94 -7.58
C VAL A 80 -2.47 -3.80 -8.37
N GLN A 81 -1.94 -3.27 -9.47
CA GLN A 81 -0.89 -3.95 -10.22
C GLN A 81 0.44 -3.74 -9.50
N TYR A 82 1.39 -4.64 -9.68
CA TYR A 82 2.72 -4.44 -9.14
C TYR A 82 3.81 -4.93 -10.09
N ALA A 83 4.99 -4.36 -9.94
CA ALA A 83 6.19 -4.68 -10.68
C ALA A 83 7.41 -4.61 -9.75
N PHE A 84 8.50 -5.26 -10.13
CA PHE A 84 9.75 -5.11 -9.40
C PHE A 84 10.49 -3.88 -9.90
N LEU A 85 10.86 -2.99 -8.98
CA LEU A 85 11.46 -1.70 -9.30
C LEU A 85 12.70 -1.79 -10.20
N PRO A 86 13.60 -2.79 -10.08
CA PRO A 86 14.75 -2.94 -10.98
C PRO A 86 14.38 -3.14 -12.46
N ASP A 87 13.15 -3.58 -12.75
CA ASP A 87 12.65 -3.80 -14.11
C ASP A 87 11.90 -2.58 -14.68
N CYS A 88 11.72 -1.52 -13.89
CA CYS A 88 10.89 -0.36 -14.21
C CYS A 88 11.70 0.82 -14.78
N GLN A 89 11.06 1.64 -15.62
CA GLN A 89 11.61 2.91 -16.08
C GLN A 89 11.31 4.03 -15.07
N CYS A 90 12.17 4.12 -14.06
CA CYS A 90 12.04 5.06 -12.94
C CYS A 90 12.60 6.45 -13.30
N GLY A 91 11.92 7.49 -12.82
CA GLY A 91 12.45 8.86 -12.80
C GLY A 91 13.29 9.14 -11.55
N GLU A 92 13.60 10.41 -11.31
CA GLU A 92 14.35 10.84 -10.14
C GLU A 92 13.51 10.76 -8.87
N TYR A 93 14.14 10.29 -7.79
CA TYR A 93 13.53 10.21 -6.46
C TYR A 93 13.27 11.61 -5.88
N GLN A 94 12.04 11.86 -5.45
CA GLN A 94 11.59 13.08 -4.80
C GLN A 94 11.56 12.87 -3.28
N ALA A 95 12.67 13.20 -2.61
CA ALA A 95 12.87 12.92 -1.18
C ALA A 95 11.89 13.65 -0.26
N ASP A 96 11.34 14.79 -0.67
CA ASP A 96 10.35 15.54 0.11
C ASP A 96 8.98 14.86 0.21
N LYS A 97 8.73 13.87 -0.66
CA LYS A 97 7.45 13.14 -0.76
C LYS A 97 7.61 11.64 -0.66
N ASP A 98 8.84 11.17 -0.44
CA ASP A 98 9.24 9.77 -0.61
C ASP A 98 8.73 9.14 -1.91
N TYR A 99 8.84 9.82 -3.05
CA TYR A 99 8.15 9.40 -4.27
C TYR A 99 9.12 9.10 -5.42
N VAL A 100 8.95 7.94 -6.05
CA VAL A 100 9.64 7.55 -7.29
C VAL A 100 8.60 7.44 -8.42
N PRO A 101 8.57 8.39 -9.38
CA PRO A 101 7.71 8.26 -10.54
C PRO A 101 8.18 7.12 -11.45
N ILE A 102 7.26 6.30 -11.94
CA ILE A 102 7.56 5.23 -12.89
C ILE A 102 6.80 5.48 -14.19
N SER A 103 7.55 5.63 -15.28
CA SER A 103 6.99 5.92 -16.61
C SER A 103 6.56 4.68 -17.39
N ALA A 104 7.15 3.53 -17.07
CA ALA A 104 6.76 2.24 -17.61
C ALA A 104 7.18 1.12 -16.64
N ALA A 105 6.27 0.19 -16.37
CA ALA A 105 6.49 -0.96 -15.50
C ALA A 105 6.05 -2.25 -16.19
N PRO A 106 6.90 -3.29 -16.28
CA PRO A 106 6.47 -4.60 -16.71
C PRO A 106 5.69 -5.28 -15.58
N VAL A 107 4.36 -5.31 -15.71
CA VAL A 107 3.46 -5.91 -14.71
C VAL A 107 3.91 -7.33 -14.36
N ARG A 108 4.20 -7.55 -13.07
CA ARG A 108 4.57 -8.86 -12.51
C ARG A 108 3.36 -9.60 -11.94
N GLY A 109 2.34 -8.87 -11.51
CA GLY A 109 1.07 -9.43 -11.07
C GLY A 109 0.09 -8.35 -10.66
N HIS A 110 -1.00 -8.79 -10.02
CA HIS A 110 -1.96 -7.89 -9.38
C HIS A 110 -2.45 -8.47 -8.06
N ALA A 111 -2.71 -7.59 -7.09
CA ALA A 111 -3.48 -7.89 -5.89
C ALA A 111 -4.94 -7.52 -6.14
N VAL A 112 -5.85 -8.44 -5.81
CA VAL A 112 -7.28 -8.12 -5.69
C VAL A 112 -7.55 -7.81 -4.23
N LEU A 113 -7.76 -6.54 -3.94
CA LEU A 113 -8.10 -6.06 -2.62
C LEU A 113 -9.61 -6.04 -2.42
N ALA A 114 -10.01 -6.54 -1.26
CA ALA A 114 -11.34 -6.50 -0.69
C ALA A 114 -11.18 -6.22 0.81
N PRO A 115 -12.27 -5.88 1.53
CA PRO A 115 -12.22 -5.88 2.99
C PRO A 115 -11.63 -7.19 3.51
N ASP A 116 -10.92 -7.10 4.63
CA ASP A 116 -10.15 -8.19 5.26
C ASP A 116 -8.85 -8.61 4.56
N PHE A 117 -8.39 -7.87 3.56
CA PHE A 117 -7.06 -8.08 2.95
C PHE A 117 -6.16 -6.86 3.12
N LEU A 118 -4.87 -7.11 3.31
CA LEU A 118 -3.81 -6.11 3.23
C LEU A 118 -2.89 -6.43 2.06
N ALA A 119 -2.58 -5.45 1.21
CA ALA A 119 -1.48 -5.54 0.26
C ALA A 119 -0.31 -4.70 0.77
N VAL A 120 0.89 -5.27 0.73
CA VAL A 120 2.10 -4.65 1.27
C VAL A 120 3.10 -4.46 0.15
N PHE A 121 3.53 -3.22 -0.05
CA PHE A 121 4.52 -2.84 -1.06
C PHE A 121 5.78 -2.32 -0.37
N TYR A 122 6.90 -2.98 -0.66
CA TYR A 122 8.21 -2.63 -0.13
C TYR A 122 8.91 -1.62 -1.05
N PRO A 123 10.02 -1.01 -0.62
CA PRO A 123 10.80 -0.11 -1.46
C PRO A 123 11.22 -0.65 -2.82
N GLU A 124 11.24 -1.98 -2.99
CA GLU A 124 11.56 -2.65 -4.26
C GLU A 124 10.33 -2.95 -5.13
N ASP A 125 9.12 -2.62 -4.70
CA ASP A 125 7.86 -2.89 -5.40
C ASP A 125 7.27 -1.59 -5.99
N GLY A 126 7.27 -1.47 -7.31
CA GLY A 126 6.43 -0.49 -8.00
C GLY A 126 4.98 -0.97 -8.01
N HIS A 127 4.03 -0.05 -7.86
CA HIS A 127 2.60 -0.36 -7.81
C HIS A 127 1.73 0.76 -8.40
#